data_AF-A0A7Y3A9A5-F1
#
_entry.id   AF-A0A7Y3A9A5-F1
#
_cell.length_a   1.000
_cell.length_b   1.000
_cell.length_c   1.000
_cell.angle_alpha   90.00
_cell.angle_beta   90.00
_cell.angle_gamma   90.00
#
_symmetry.space_group_name_H-M   'P 1'
#
loop_
_entity.id
_entity.type
_entity.pdbx_description
1 polymer ?
#
loop_
_entity_poly.entity_id
_entity_poly.type
_entity_poly.pdbx_seq_one_letter_code
_entity_poly.pdbx_strand_id
1 'polypeptide(L)'
;SSTLRADGRLISVWLGFVHDDVWSGWIFAYDPDPAIRKYSAGKQLLHSMLEESHRLGHREFDFSIGDEDYKWFFATHARVLGPVGQPPISERVRTSAREAKRFTKQVLARHPKLLDGAASLGGAVRKQRCRLAERVARRQ
;
A
#
# COMPACT_ATOMS: atom_id res chain seq x y z
N SER A 1 6.97 14.11 -17.04
CA SER A 1 8.38 13.67 -17.22
C SER A 1 9.29 14.80 -16.77
N SER A 2 10.51 14.47 -16.37
CA SER A 2 11.54 15.43 -15.96
C SER A 2 12.80 15.18 -16.78
N THR A 3 13.49 16.24 -17.18
CA THR A 3 14.67 16.16 -18.06
C THR A 3 15.78 17.06 -17.58
N LEU A 4 17.02 16.61 -17.75
CA LEU A 4 18.21 17.43 -17.60
C LEU A 4 18.88 17.62 -18.96
N ARG A 5 19.19 18.88 -19.28
CA ARG A 5 19.87 19.27 -20.51
C ARG A 5 21.15 20.03 -20.19
N ALA A 6 22.18 19.83 -21.01
CA ALA A 6 23.40 20.62 -21.01
C ALA A 6 23.64 21.13 -22.42
N ASP A 7 23.77 22.45 -22.59
CA ASP A 7 23.93 23.11 -23.91
C ASP A 7 22.91 22.62 -24.95
N GLY A 8 21.64 22.56 -24.55
CA GLY A 8 20.54 22.06 -25.40
C GLY A 8 20.47 20.54 -25.58
N ARG A 9 21.56 19.78 -25.35
CA ARG A 9 21.59 18.31 -25.43
C ARG A 9 20.85 17.67 -24.25
N LEU A 10 19.99 16.70 -24.52
CA LEU A 10 19.31 15.89 -23.49
C LEU A 10 20.29 14.86 -22.92
N ILE A 11 20.59 14.97 -21.63
CA ILE A 11 21.58 14.10 -20.96
C ILE A 11 20.98 13.18 -19.91
N SER A 12 19.78 13.48 -19.41
CA SER A 12 19.01 12.56 -18.58
C SER A 12 17.51 12.82 -18.69
N VAL A 13 16.72 11.75 -18.63
CA VAL A 13 15.27 11.79 -18.59
C VAL A 13 14.74 10.78 -17.58
N TRP A 14 13.77 11.23 -16.79
CA TRP A 14 12.98 10.39 -15.90
C TRP A 14 11.51 10.55 -16.28
N LEU A 15 10.88 9.45 -16.68
CA LEU A 15 9.46 9.36 -16.96
C LEU A 15 8.77 8.61 -15.82
N GLY A 16 7.61 9.11 -15.41
CA GLY A 16 6.82 8.57 -14.35
C GLY A 16 5.42 9.18 -14.34
N PHE A 17 4.62 8.78 -13.36
CA PHE A 17 3.23 9.17 -13.18
C PHE A 17 3.02 9.66 -11.76
N VAL A 18 2.02 10.51 -11.57
CA VAL A 18 1.54 10.88 -10.23
C VAL A 18 0.15 10.29 -10.05
N HIS A 19 -0.05 9.53 -8.98
CA HIS A 19 -1.34 8.96 -8.61
C HIS A 19 -1.46 8.89 -7.09
N ASP A 20 -2.60 9.33 -6.53
CA ASP A 20 -2.85 9.40 -5.09
C ASP A 20 -1.69 10.05 -4.30
N ASP A 21 -1.22 11.19 -4.81
CA ASP A 21 -0.09 11.97 -4.30
C ASP A 21 1.24 11.18 -4.22
N VAL A 22 1.39 10.11 -5.00
CA VAL A 22 2.64 9.35 -5.13
C VAL A 22 3.22 9.58 -6.51
N TRP A 23 4.48 10.01 -6.58
CA TRP A 23 5.25 10.02 -7.81
C TRP A 23 5.87 8.64 -8.03
N SER A 24 5.58 7.97 -9.15
CA SER A 24 6.09 6.63 -9.47
C SER A 24 6.88 6.63 -10.77
N GLY A 25 8.13 6.18 -10.71
CA GLY A 25 9.00 6.11 -11.88
C GLY A 25 8.68 4.96 -12.84
N TRP A 26 8.97 5.14 -14.12
CA TRP A 26 8.76 4.11 -15.14
C TRP A 26 9.99 3.92 -16.02
N ILE A 27 10.51 5.01 -16.59
CA ILE A 27 11.66 4.95 -17.49
C ILE A 27 12.71 5.93 -16.99
N PHE A 28 13.90 5.42 -16.73
CA PHE A 28 15.07 6.21 -16.37
C PHE A 28 16.12 6.00 -17.45
N ALA A 29 16.50 7.07 -18.14
CA ALA A 29 17.53 7.01 -19.17
C ALA A 29 18.51 8.16 -19.02
N TYR A 30 19.74 7.89 -19.46
CA TYR A 30 20.86 8.80 -19.40
C TYR A 30 21.68 8.62 -20.67
N ASP A 31 22.30 9.72 -21.08
CA ASP A 31 23.14 9.73 -22.25
C ASP A 31 24.40 8.88 -22.01
N PRO A 32 24.72 7.91 -22.89
CA PRO A 32 25.79 6.94 -22.68
C PRO A 32 27.20 7.50 -22.94
N ASP A 33 27.32 8.76 -23.38
CA ASP A 33 28.61 9.38 -23.71
C ASP A 33 29.60 9.32 -22.52
N PRO A 34 30.77 8.67 -22.69
CA PRO A 34 31.76 8.51 -21.63
C PRO A 34 32.27 9.83 -21.05
N ALA A 35 32.29 10.90 -21.86
CA ALA A 35 32.77 12.21 -21.42
C ALA A 35 31.88 12.82 -20.32
N ILE A 36 30.58 12.49 -20.33
CA ILE A 36 29.60 13.01 -19.37
C ILE A 36 29.20 12.02 -18.28
N ARG A 37 29.43 10.71 -18.49
CA ARG A 37 29.09 9.66 -17.52
C ARG A 37 29.61 9.94 -16.10
N LYS A 38 30.81 10.54 -15.98
CA LYS A 38 31.43 10.90 -14.70
C LYS A 38 30.62 11.90 -13.86
N TYR A 39 29.73 12.68 -14.48
CA TYR A 39 28.96 13.71 -13.78
C TYR A 39 27.67 13.20 -13.15
N SER A 40 27.32 11.92 -13.31
CA SER A 40 26.11 11.33 -12.71
C SER A 40 24.84 12.13 -13.02
N ALA A 41 24.60 12.46 -14.30
CA ALA A 41 23.48 13.31 -14.73
C ALA A 41 22.11 12.86 -14.19
N GLY A 42 21.89 11.54 -14.08
CA GLY A 42 20.67 10.99 -13.49
C GLY A 42 20.47 11.35 -12.00
N LYS A 43 21.55 11.38 -11.21
CA LYS A 43 21.49 11.79 -9.79
C LYS A 43 21.24 13.29 -9.64
N GLN A 44 21.83 14.10 -10.51
CA GLN A 44 21.59 15.55 -10.52
C GLN A 44 20.12 15.86 -10.79
N LEU A 45 19.53 15.21 -11.80
CA LEU A 45 18.10 15.33 -12.09
C LEU A 45 17.24 14.84 -10.91
N LEU A 46 17.60 13.70 -10.30
CA LEU A 46 16.87 13.13 -9.17
C LEU A 46 16.79 14.10 -7.98
N HIS A 47 17.87 14.82 -7.65
CA HIS A 47 17.84 15.81 -6.57
C HIS A 47 16.75 16.86 -6.78
N SER A 48 16.71 17.50 -7.95
CA SER A 48 15.67 18.49 -8.26
C SER A 48 14.26 17.87 -8.29
N MET A 49 14.13 16.62 -8.71
CA MET A 49 12.85 15.91 -8.70
C MET A 49 12.35 15.62 -7.29
N LEU A 50 13.23 15.26 -6.36
CA LEU A 50 12.87 15.03 -4.95
C LEU A 50 12.43 16.33 -4.28
N GLU A 51 13.18 17.42 -4.50
CA GLU A 51 12.82 18.75 -4.01
C GLU A 51 11.46 19.20 -4.53
N GLU A 52 11.23 19.05 -5.83
CA GLU A 52 9.95 19.40 -6.45
C GLU A 52 8.81 18.52 -5.97
N SER A 53 9.05 17.22 -5.83
CA SER A 53 8.06 16.27 -5.28
C SER A 53 7.66 16.64 -3.86
N HIS A 54 8.62 17.03 -3.03
CA HIS A 54 8.36 17.52 -1.68
C HIS A 54 7.58 18.84 -1.70
N ARG A 55 7.98 19.79 -2.55
CA ARG A 55 7.31 21.09 -2.71
C ARG A 55 5.86 20.95 -3.14
N LEU A 56 5.57 19.97 -4.00
CA LEU A 56 4.22 19.64 -4.49
C LEU A 56 3.39 18.86 -3.45
N GLY A 57 3.98 18.44 -2.34
CA GLY A 57 3.28 17.74 -1.27
C GLY A 57 3.00 16.26 -1.57
N HIS A 58 3.75 15.64 -2.50
CA HIS A 58 3.62 14.22 -2.73
C HIS A 58 3.95 13.43 -1.44
N ARG A 59 3.08 12.48 -1.11
CA ARG A 59 3.24 11.58 0.02
C ARG A 59 4.44 10.65 -0.14
N GLU A 60 4.76 10.25 -1.36
CA GLU A 60 5.83 9.30 -1.63
C GLU A 60 6.49 9.53 -2.99
N PHE A 61 7.79 9.25 -3.06
CA PHE A 61 8.57 9.17 -4.28
C PHE A 61 9.03 7.72 -4.48
N ASP A 62 8.36 7.01 -5.37
CA ASP A 62 8.56 5.59 -5.65
C ASP A 62 9.59 5.41 -6.77
N PHE A 63 10.74 4.86 -6.41
CA PHE A 63 11.85 4.52 -7.32
C PHE A 63 11.58 3.30 -8.20
N SER A 64 10.42 2.66 -8.01
CA SER A 64 10.00 1.45 -8.70
C SER A 64 10.92 0.27 -8.42
N ILE A 65 10.66 -0.84 -9.11
CA ILE A 65 11.36 -2.11 -8.91
C ILE A 65 12.86 -1.96 -9.22
N GLY A 66 13.70 -2.64 -8.45
CA GLY A 66 15.14 -2.72 -8.63
C GLY A 66 15.89 -2.44 -7.34
N ASP A 67 17.12 -2.94 -7.26
CA ASP A 67 18.00 -2.89 -6.10
C ASP A 67 19.27 -2.07 -6.35
N GLU A 68 19.26 -1.20 -7.37
CA GLU A 68 20.41 -0.40 -7.73
C GLU A 68 20.90 0.45 -6.54
N ASP A 69 22.21 0.38 -6.25
CA ASP A 69 22.84 0.99 -5.08
C ASP A 69 22.42 2.43 -4.80
N TYR A 70 22.23 3.23 -5.85
CA TYR A 70 21.88 4.64 -5.69
C TYR A 70 20.54 4.84 -4.96
N LYS A 71 19.58 3.92 -5.11
CA LYS A 71 18.25 4.04 -4.49
C LYS A 71 18.35 4.03 -2.97
N TRP A 72 19.28 3.26 -2.41
CA TRP A 72 19.49 3.16 -0.96
C TRP A 72 19.99 4.45 -0.30
N PHE A 73 20.60 5.36 -1.06
CA PHE A 73 21.01 6.66 -0.53
C PHE A 73 19.83 7.62 -0.32
N PHE A 74 18.70 7.38 -1.01
CA PHE A 74 17.52 8.26 -0.98
C PHE A 74 16.29 7.59 -0.35
N ALA A 75 16.18 6.27 -0.45
CA ALA A 75 15.03 5.52 0.03
C ALA A 75 15.01 5.51 1.57
N THR A 76 13.84 5.81 2.13
CA THR A 76 13.60 5.67 3.57
C THR A 76 13.21 4.23 3.93
N HIS A 77 12.62 3.49 2.99
CA HIS A 77 12.13 2.13 3.17
C HIS A 77 12.19 1.36 1.84
N ALA A 78 12.20 0.03 1.91
CA ALA A 78 12.00 -0.85 0.76
C ALA A 78 10.68 -1.62 0.90
N ARG A 79 9.97 -1.86 -0.22
CA ARG A 79 8.75 -2.66 -0.26
C ARG A 79 9.01 -3.98 -0.98
N VAL A 80 8.68 -5.09 -0.31
CA VAL A 80 8.68 -6.42 -0.94
C VAL A 80 7.38 -6.55 -1.73
N LEU A 81 7.50 -6.67 -3.05
CA LEU A 81 6.35 -6.85 -3.93
C LEU A 81 6.04 -8.34 -4.09
N GLY A 82 4.74 -8.67 -4.00
CA GLY A 82 4.23 -9.99 -4.35
C GLY A 82 3.99 -10.13 -5.86
N PRO A 83 3.46 -11.29 -6.30
CA PRO A 83 3.09 -11.49 -7.69
C PRO A 83 2.11 -10.41 -8.17
N VAL A 84 2.34 -9.88 -9.38
CA VAL A 84 1.49 -8.87 -9.99
C VAL A 84 0.04 -9.38 -10.09
N GLY A 85 -0.91 -8.51 -9.77
CA GLY A 85 -2.35 -8.83 -9.79
C GLY A 85 -2.86 -9.53 -8.54
N GLN A 86 -2.01 -9.82 -7.55
CA GLN A 86 -2.46 -10.32 -6.26
C GLN A 86 -2.64 -9.18 -5.25
N PRO A 87 -3.83 -9.01 -4.66
CA PRO A 87 -4.02 -8.03 -3.62
C PRO A 87 -3.23 -8.42 -2.35
N PRO A 88 -2.89 -7.45 -1.48
CA PRO A 88 -2.25 -7.71 -0.20
C PRO A 88 -2.97 -8.81 0.58
N ILE A 89 -2.22 -9.62 1.35
CA ILE A 89 -2.79 -10.73 2.13
C ILE A 89 -3.92 -10.24 3.06
N SER A 90 -3.76 -9.07 3.65
CA SER A 90 -4.79 -8.45 4.51
C SER A 90 -6.10 -8.19 3.75
N GLU A 91 -6.02 -7.75 2.50
CA GLU A 91 -7.19 -7.55 1.65
C GLU A 91 -7.81 -8.88 1.23
N ARG A 92 -6.99 -9.88 0.89
CA ARG A 92 -7.47 -11.23 0.59
C ARG A 92 -8.28 -11.79 1.76
N VAL A 93 -7.74 -11.70 2.97
CA VAL A 93 -8.43 -12.14 4.20
C VAL A 93 -9.72 -11.37 4.41
N ARG A 94 -9.71 -10.04 4.27
CA ARG A 94 -10.92 -9.21 4.40
C ARG A 94 -12.00 -9.58 3.38
N THR A 95 -11.61 -9.84 2.14
CA THR A 95 -12.54 -10.22 1.08
C THR A 95 -13.12 -11.60 1.35
N SER A 96 -12.30 -12.60 1.68
CA SER A 96 -12.78 -13.94 2.06
C SER A 96 -13.69 -13.90 3.29
N ALA A 97 -13.39 -13.08 4.30
CA ALA A 97 -14.25 -12.91 5.47
C ALA A 97 -15.60 -12.27 5.11
N ARG A 98 -15.62 -11.29 4.19
CA ARG A 98 -16.86 -10.68 3.68
C ARG A 98 -17.70 -11.69 2.91
N GLU A 99 -17.08 -12.53 2.08
CA GLU A 99 -17.75 -13.59 1.32
C GLU A 99 -18.32 -14.66 2.25
N ALA A 100 -17.54 -15.15 3.21
CA ALA A 100 -18.00 -16.10 4.22
C ALA A 100 -19.21 -15.54 4.98
N LYS A 101 -19.16 -14.27 5.42
CA LYS A 101 -20.29 -13.61 6.09
C LYS A 101 -21.53 -13.55 5.20
N ARG A 102 -21.38 -13.25 3.91
CA ARG A 102 -22.50 -13.24 2.94
C ARG A 102 -23.09 -14.63 2.79
N PHE A 103 -22.25 -15.65 2.64
CA PHE A 103 -22.69 -17.04 2.54
C PHE A 103 -23.43 -17.49 3.80
N THR A 104 -22.86 -17.26 4.99
CA THR A 104 -23.52 -17.58 6.27
C THR A 104 -24.86 -16.85 6.40
N LYS A 105 -24.94 -15.57 6.02
CA LYS A 105 -26.21 -14.81 6.01
C LYS A 105 -27.24 -15.45 5.08
N GLN A 106 -26.82 -15.91 3.89
CA GLN A 106 -27.71 -16.58 2.94
C GLN A 106 -28.19 -17.94 3.45
N VAL A 107 -27.30 -18.75 4.05
CA VAL A 107 -27.66 -20.06 4.64
C VAL A 107 -28.63 -19.88 5.80
N LEU A 108 -28.36 -18.93 6.70
CA LEU A 108 -29.25 -18.59 7.81
C LEU A 108 -30.62 -18.12 7.31
N ALA A 109 -30.66 -17.28 6.27
CA ALA A 109 -31.92 -16.84 5.67
C ALA A 109 -32.72 -17.98 4.99
N ARG A 110 -32.03 -19.00 4.48
CA ARG A 110 -32.67 -20.17 3.83
C ARG A 110 -33.14 -21.25 4.82
N HIS A 111 -32.64 -21.23 6.06
CA HIS A 111 -32.98 -22.20 7.10
C HIS A 111 -33.47 -21.49 8.37
N PRO A 112 -34.76 -21.13 8.45
CA PRO A 112 -35.32 -20.38 9.58
C PRO A 112 -35.13 -21.07 10.95
N LYS A 113 -35.11 -22.41 10.98
CA LYS A 113 -34.81 -23.18 12.20
C LYS A 113 -33.40 -22.92 12.78
N LEU A 114 -32.42 -22.54 11.95
CA LEU A 114 -31.07 -22.17 12.40
C LEU A 114 -31.02 -20.74 12.95
N LEU A 115 -31.89 -19.84 12.46
CA LEU A 115 -32.04 -18.50 13.02
C LEU A 115 -32.61 -18.56 14.45
N ASP A 116 -33.59 -19.44 14.69
CA ASP A 116 -34.15 -19.66 16.02
C ASP A 116 -33.11 -20.25 16.99
N GLY A 117 -32.27 -21.17 16.49
CA GLY A 117 -31.12 -21.70 17.23
C GLY A 117 -30.06 -20.64 17.56
N ALA A 118 -29.74 -19.75 16.61
CA ALA A 118 -28.77 -18.68 16.83
C ALA A 118 -29.31 -17.58 17.78
N ALA A 119 -30.59 -17.25 17.69
CA ALA A 119 -31.25 -16.29 18.57
C ALA A 119 -31.32 -16.79 20.02
N SER A 120 -31.64 -18.09 20.21
CA SER A 120 -31.66 -18.72 21.53
C SER A 120 -30.26 -18.79 22.17
N LEU A 121 -29.22 -19.08 21.38
CA LEU A 121 -27.82 -19.03 21.83
C LEU A 121 -27.37 -17.60 22.20
N GLY A 122 -27.70 -16.60 21.38
CA GLY A 122 -27.39 -15.19 21.67
C GLY A 122 -28.05 -14.69 22.96
N GLY A 123 -29.30 -15.09 23.20
CA GLY A 123 -30.02 -14.81 24.44
C GLY A 123 -29.36 -15.46 25.66
N ALA A 124 -28.94 -16.73 25.55
CA ALA A 124 -28.26 -17.46 26.62
C ALA A 124 -26.92 -16.83 27.01
N VAL A 125 -26.09 -16.46 26.02
CA VAL A 125 -24.78 -15.80 26.25
C VAL A 125 -24.95 -14.44 26.94
N ARG A 126 -25.95 -13.65 26.52
CA ARG A 126 -26.24 -12.35 27.15
C ARG A 126 -26.70 -12.52 28.61
N LYS A 127 -27.56 -13.50 28.88
CA LYS A 127 -28.05 -13.82 30.23
C LYS A 127 -26.91 -14.30 31.15
N GLN A 128 -25.98 -15.08 30.62
CA GLN A 128 -24.79 -15.55 31.33
C GLN A 128 -23.85 -14.38 31.69
N ARG A 129 -23.61 -13.44 30.75
CA ARG A 129 -22.80 -12.24 30.99
C ARG A 129 -23.40 -11.32 32.06
N CYS A 130 -24.71 -11.08 32.03
CA CYS A 130 -25.40 -10.32 33.09
C CYS A 130 -25.25 -10.99 34.46
N ARG A 131 -25.47 -12.32 34.55
CA ARG A 131 -25.28 -13.08 35.80
C ARG A 131 -23.84 -13.03 36.32
N LEU A 132 -22.85 -13.06 35.42
CA LEU A 132 -21.45 -12.91 35.80
C LEU A 132 -21.18 -11.50 36.36
N ALA A 133 -21.66 -10.46 35.68
CA ALA A 133 -21.51 -9.08 36.13
C ALA A 133 -22.16 -8.83 37.50
N GLU A 134 -23.37 -9.35 37.74
CA GLU A 134 -24.03 -9.25 39.05
C GLU A 134 -23.34 -10.06 40.16
N ARG A 135 -22.67 -11.17 39.84
CA ARG A 135 -21.88 -11.93 40.82
C ARG A 135 -20.59 -11.22 41.20
N VAL A 136 -19.96 -10.52 40.25
CA VAL A 136 -18.78 -9.70 40.51
C VAL A 136 -19.15 -8.49 41.36
N ALA A 137 -20.29 -7.84 41.09
CA ALA A 137 -20.77 -6.69 41.86
C ALA A 137 -21.19 -7.02 43.31
N ARG A 138 -21.60 -8.26 43.61
CA ARG A 138 -22.00 -8.73 44.96
C ARG A 138 -20.84 -9.24 45.83
N ARG A 139 -19.61 -9.18 45.33
CA ARG A 139 -18.38 -9.58 46.06
C ARG A 139 -17.52 -8.39 46.50
N GLN A 140 -18.00 -7.17 46.29
CA GLN A 140 -17.46 -5.92 46.85
C GLN A 140 -18.40 -5.45 47.97
#